data_AF-A0A936FXM8-F1
#
_entry.id   AF-A0A936FXM8-F1
#
_cell.length_a   1.000
_cell.length_b   1.000
_cell.length_c   1.000
_cell.angle_alpha   90.00
_cell.angle_beta   90.00
_cell.angle_gamma   90.00
#
_symmetry.space_group_name_H-M   'P 1'
#
loop_
_entity.id
_entity.type
_entity.pdbx_description
1 polymer ?
#
loop_
_entity_poly.entity_id
_entity_poly.type
_entity_poly.pdbx_seq_one_letter_code
_entity_poly.pdbx_strand_id
1 'polypeptide(L)'
;MIRLLFVFLFLIEGALMLSSQANISAPFVISGSGDDRLIVTKDSVSKVVGFQVMGDGRIFAREIEITIKDFPDYVFDKNYPLISLDSLQNYIQVNHHLPNIISAKELEQNQQVLNLGKQLTSQLAKIEELTLYILQLENRIKELEKNSSK
;
A
#
# COMPACT_ATOMS: atom_id res chain seq x y z
N MET A 1 -24.89 -35.40 -1.27
CA MET A 1 -25.80 -34.87 -0.24
C MET A 1 -25.79 -33.36 -0.36
N ILE A 2 -26.80 -32.76 -1.00
CA ILE A 2 -26.91 -31.30 -1.12
C ILE A 2 -27.46 -30.78 0.21
N ARG A 3 -26.69 -29.96 0.92
CA ARG A 3 -27.14 -29.27 2.14
C ARG A 3 -27.76 -27.94 1.72
N LEU A 4 -29.06 -27.75 1.99
CA LEU A 4 -29.72 -26.46 1.77
C LEU A 4 -29.20 -25.49 2.85
N LEU A 5 -28.47 -24.46 2.44
CA LEU A 5 -28.03 -23.38 3.32
C LEU A 5 -29.14 -22.33 3.37
N PHE A 6 -29.83 -22.20 4.51
CA PHE A 6 -30.80 -21.12 4.71
C PHE A 6 -30.05 -19.85 5.11
N VAL A 7 -29.94 -18.90 4.19
CA VAL A 7 -29.46 -17.54 4.46
C VAL A 7 -30.66 -16.70 4.84
N PHE A 8 -30.60 -16.09 6.02
CA PHE A 8 -31.65 -15.18 6.47
C PHE A 8 -31.24 -13.74 6.19
N LEU A 9 -32.10 -13.02 5.48
CA LEU A 9 -31.94 -11.61 5.16
C LEU A 9 -32.96 -10.82 5.97
N PHE A 10 -32.49 -9.92 6.83
CA PHE A 10 -33.37 -9.04 7.61
C PHE A 10 -32.88 -7.60 7.52
N LEU A 11 -33.84 -6.66 7.56
CA LEU A 11 -33.58 -5.23 7.70
C LEU A 11 -33.84 -4.84 9.15
N ILE A 12 -32.84 -4.29 9.82
CA ILE A 12 -32.96 -3.71 11.17
C ILE A 12 -32.40 -2.29 11.09
N GLU A 13 -33.20 -1.28 11.40
CA GLU A 13 -32.79 0.15 11.39
C GLU A 13 -32.14 0.61 10.07
N GLY A 14 -32.53 0.02 8.94
CA GLY A 14 -31.99 0.35 7.61
C GLY A 14 -30.69 -0.37 7.24
N ALA A 15 -30.13 -1.19 8.14
CA ALA A 15 -28.98 -2.04 7.85
C ALA A 15 -29.43 -3.41 7.29
N LEU A 16 -28.80 -3.84 6.20
CA LEU A 16 -28.97 -5.17 5.63
C LEU A 16 -28.06 -6.15 6.37
N MET A 17 -28.62 -7.09 7.13
CA MET A 17 -27.87 -8.12 7.83
C MET A 17 -27.90 -9.44 7.06
N LEU A 18 -26.73 -9.98 6.72
CA LEU A 18 -26.57 -11.36 6.26
C LEU A 18 -25.97 -12.18 7.40
N SER A 19 -26.65 -13.25 7.82
CA SER A 19 -26.11 -14.21 8.79
C SER A 19 -26.43 -15.64 8.35
N SER A 20 -25.47 -16.54 8.53
CA SER A 20 -25.70 -17.99 8.41
C SER A 20 -26.06 -18.55 9.79
N GLN A 21 -27.15 -19.31 9.87
CA GLN A 21 -27.83 -19.71 11.10
C GLN A 21 -26.94 -20.42 12.15
N ALA A 22 -27.13 -19.98 13.41
CA ALA A 22 -26.88 -20.61 14.72
C ALA A 22 -25.57 -21.44 14.93
N ASN A 23 -24.65 -20.89 15.73
CA ASN A 23 -23.42 -21.53 16.21
C ASN A 23 -22.29 -21.67 15.18
N ILE A 24 -21.79 -20.54 14.71
CA ILE A 24 -20.40 -20.44 14.27
C ILE A 24 -19.73 -19.47 15.24
N SER A 25 -18.62 -19.89 15.85
CA SER A 25 -17.81 -19.11 16.80
C SER A 25 -17.27 -17.78 16.25
N ALA A 26 -17.58 -17.45 14.99
CA ALA A 26 -17.23 -16.22 14.29
C ALA A 26 -18.26 -15.93 13.17
N PRO A 27 -19.41 -15.30 13.46
CA PRO A 27 -20.35 -14.92 12.41
C PRO A 27 -19.73 -13.82 11.52
N PHE A 28 -19.83 -13.99 10.20
CA PHE A 28 -19.52 -12.91 9.26
C PHE A 28 -20.68 -11.91 9.25
N VAL A 29 -20.44 -10.72 9.76
CA VAL A 29 -21.45 -9.64 9.83
C VAL A 29 -21.06 -8.57 8.81
N ILE A 30 -21.99 -8.26 7.91
CA ILE A 30 -21.96 -7.03 7.10
C ILE A 30 -23.00 -6.10 7.70
N SER A 31 -22.58 -4.91 8.14
CA SER A 31 -23.49 -3.86 8.60
C SER A 31 -23.03 -2.48 8.10
N GLY A 32 -23.96 -1.54 8.11
CA GLY A 32 -23.69 -0.10 8.00
C GLY A 32 -24.35 0.61 9.17
N SER A 33 -23.70 1.63 9.72
CA SER A 33 -24.20 2.41 10.85
C SER A 33 -23.66 3.84 10.77
N GLY A 34 -24.53 4.83 10.94
CA GLY A 34 -24.14 6.24 10.81
C GLY A 34 -23.50 6.54 9.46
N ASP A 35 -22.27 7.08 9.47
CA ASP A 35 -21.51 7.38 8.26
C ASP A 35 -20.87 6.15 7.62
N ASP A 36 -20.89 4.98 8.25
CA ASP A 36 -20.22 3.78 7.74
C ASP A 36 -21.04 3.04 6.68
N ARG A 37 -20.37 2.61 5.61
CA ARG A 37 -20.99 1.91 4.47
C ARG A 37 -20.81 0.40 4.53
N LEU A 38 -19.68 -0.07 5.07
CA LEU A 38 -19.40 -1.48 5.22
C LEU A 38 -18.52 -1.68 6.45
N ILE A 39 -18.99 -2.50 7.39
CA ILE A 39 -18.19 -2.97 8.52
C ILE A 39 -18.15 -4.49 8.44
N VAL A 40 -16.94 -5.06 8.48
CA VAL A 40 -16.69 -6.49 8.58
C VAL A 40 -16.03 -6.78 9.92
N THR A 41 -16.76 -7.48 10.80
CA THR A 41 -16.29 -7.89 12.12
C THR A 41 -16.29 -9.42 12.26
N LYS A 42 -15.46 -9.91 13.19
CA LYS A 42 -15.37 -11.34 13.53
C LYS A 42 -16.59 -11.84 14.31
N ASP A 43 -17.18 -10.97 15.11
CA ASP A 43 -18.36 -11.26 15.92
C ASP A 43 -19.13 -9.96 16.23
N SER A 44 -20.34 -10.09 16.82
CA SER A 44 -21.21 -8.96 17.16
C SER A 44 -20.92 -8.32 18.53
N VAL A 45 -19.91 -8.82 19.27
CA VAL A 45 -19.64 -8.49 20.68
C VAL A 45 -18.32 -7.71 20.82
N SER A 46 -17.29 -8.19 20.14
CA SER A 46 -15.98 -7.61 19.97
C SER A 46 -16.08 -6.47 18.94
N LYS A 47 -15.92 -5.22 19.38
CA LYS A 47 -15.74 -4.05 18.49
C LYS A 47 -14.40 -4.07 17.73
N VAL A 48 -13.84 -5.24 17.45
CA VAL A 48 -12.64 -5.36 16.62
C VAL A 48 -13.09 -5.34 15.16
N VAL A 49 -13.07 -4.14 14.61
CA VAL A 49 -13.32 -3.90 13.19
C VAL A 49 -12.09 -4.39 12.42
N GLY A 50 -12.26 -5.46 11.63
CA GLY A 50 -11.17 -5.97 10.79
C GLY A 50 -11.00 -5.14 9.53
N PHE A 51 -12.12 -4.74 8.94
CA PHE A 51 -12.21 -3.94 7.72
C PHE A 51 -13.45 -3.04 7.78
N GLN A 52 -13.30 -1.76 7.44
CA GLN A 52 -14.39 -0.78 7.44
C GLN A 52 -14.25 0.19 6.28
N VAL A 53 -15.37 0.51 5.63
CA VAL A 53 -15.50 1.51 4.59
C VAL A 53 -16.44 2.61 5.08
N MET A 54 -15.94 3.84 5.11
CA MET A 54 -16.70 5.03 5.48
C MET A 54 -17.51 5.58 4.30
N GLY A 55 -18.50 6.41 4.60
CA GLY A 55 -19.37 7.08 3.63
C GLY A 55 -18.68 8.11 2.76
N ASP A 56 -17.51 8.59 3.18
CA ASP A 56 -16.63 9.46 2.40
C ASP A 56 -15.58 8.69 1.57
N GLY A 57 -15.64 7.35 1.58
CA GLY A 57 -14.75 6.48 0.80
C GLY A 57 -13.45 6.09 1.49
N ARG A 58 -13.19 6.51 2.74
CA ARG A 58 -12.03 6.03 3.51
C ARG A 58 -12.17 4.56 3.88
N ILE A 59 -11.03 3.86 3.89
CA ILE A 59 -10.95 2.44 4.26
C ILE A 59 -10.03 2.30 5.47
N PHE A 60 -10.51 1.61 6.50
CA PHE A 60 -9.73 1.19 7.66
C PHE A 60 -9.58 -0.32 7.61
N ALA A 61 -8.35 -0.80 7.71
CA ALA A 61 -8.02 -2.21 7.80
C ALA A 61 -6.94 -2.39 8.85
N ARG A 62 -7.02 -3.49 9.61
CA ARG A 62 -5.95 -3.83 10.57
C ARG A 62 -4.66 -4.23 9.86
N GLU A 63 -4.79 -4.94 8.75
CA GLU A 63 -3.68 -5.47 7.96
C GLU A 63 -4.12 -5.57 6.50
N ILE A 64 -3.19 -5.32 5.59
CA ILE A 64 -3.41 -5.39 4.14
C ILE A 64 -2.27 -6.20 3.55
N GLU A 65 -2.57 -7.42 3.12
CA GLU A 65 -1.65 -8.23 2.31
C GLU A 65 -1.89 -7.91 0.82
N ILE A 66 -0.84 -7.54 0.11
CA ILE A 66 -0.90 -7.18 -1.31
C ILE A 66 -0.06 -8.17 -2.09
N THR A 67 -0.69 -8.89 -3.02
CA THR A 67 0.04 -9.72 -3.98
C THR A 67 0.72 -8.82 -5.01
N ILE A 68 2.04 -8.75 -4.94
CA ILE A 68 2.89 -8.04 -5.90
C ILE A 68 3.53 -9.03 -6.86
N LYS A 69 3.57 -8.67 -8.15
CA LYS A 69 4.15 -9.51 -9.20
C LYS A 69 5.67 -9.38 -9.26
N ASP A 70 6.17 -8.15 -9.16
CA ASP A 70 7.57 -7.81 -9.32
C ASP A 70 8.08 -7.13 -8.05
N PHE A 71 8.99 -7.78 -7.33
CA PHE A 71 9.68 -7.24 -6.15
C PHE A 71 11.00 -6.60 -6.59
N PRO A 72 11.39 -5.42 -6.07
CA PRO A 72 12.47 -4.64 -6.67
C PRO A 72 13.89 -5.09 -6.25
N ASP A 73 14.13 -6.39 -6.08
CA ASP A 73 15.45 -6.93 -5.64
C ASP A 73 16.60 -6.64 -6.64
N TYR A 74 16.24 -6.24 -7.86
CA TYR A 74 17.18 -5.94 -8.93
C TYR A 74 18.03 -4.68 -8.70
N VAL A 75 17.68 -3.82 -7.73
CA VAL A 75 18.43 -2.56 -7.49
C VAL A 75 19.84 -2.84 -6.98
N PHE A 76 20.03 -3.95 -6.25
CA PHE A 76 21.34 -4.37 -5.75
C PHE A 76 22.14 -5.25 -6.72
N ASP A 77 21.62 -5.50 -7.92
CA ASP A 77 22.36 -6.25 -8.93
C ASP A 77 23.62 -5.49 -9.37
N LYS A 78 24.70 -6.24 -9.65
CA LYS A 78 25.99 -5.67 -10.07
C LYS A 78 25.89 -4.82 -11.35
N ASN A 79 24.92 -5.12 -12.21
CA ASN A 79 24.70 -4.44 -13.47
C ASN A 79 23.53 -3.44 -13.40
N TYR A 80 23.04 -3.11 -12.19
CA TYR A 80 21.97 -2.14 -12.05
C TYR A 80 22.43 -0.76 -12.57
N PRO A 81 21.71 -0.17 -13.55
CA PRO A 81 22.11 1.10 -14.15
C PRO A 81 21.73 2.27 -13.22
N LEU A 82 22.45 2.40 -12.10
CA LEU A 82 22.25 3.50 -11.15
C LEU A 82 22.54 4.84 -11.83
N ILE A 83 21.53 5.71 -11.88
CA ILE A 83 21.62 7.04 -12.51
C ILE A 83 22.66 7.88 -11.74
N SER A 84 23.49 8.66 -12.42
CA SER A 84 24.41 9.57 -11.72
C SER A 84 23.63 10.70 -11.02
N LEU A 85 24.14 11.21 -9.89
CA LEU A 85 23.47 12.31 -9.17
C LEU A 85 23.28 13.56 -10.05
N ASP A 86 24.22 13.86 -10.95
CA ASP A 86 24.09 14.97 -11.90
C ASP A 86 22.93 14.75 -12.88
N SER A 87 22.80 13.53 -13.42
CA SER A 87 21.71 13.18 -14.33
C SER A 87 20.36 13.16 -13.61
N LEU A 88 20.34 12.68 -12.36
CA LEU A 88 19.16 12.67 -11.50
C LEU A 88 18.71 14.11 -11.18
N GLN A 89 19.66 15.00 -10.86
CA GLN A 89 19.37 16.42 -10.64
C GLN A 89 18.74 17.06 -11.87
N ASN A 90 19.32 16.85 -13.06
CA ASN A 90 18.76 17.34 -14.32
C ASN A 90 17.34 16.78 -14.55
N TYR A 91 17.13 15.49 -14.29
CA TYR A 91 15.81 14.87 -14.41
C TYR A 91 14.79 15.53 -13.50
N ILE A 92 15.13 15.75 -12.22
CA ILE A 92 14.23 16.36 -11.23
C ILE A 92 13.91 17.81 -11.61
N GLN A 93 14.91 18.57 -12.10
CA GLN A 93 14.69 19.95 -12.53
C GLN A 93 13.71 20.05 -13.70
N VAL A 94 13.75 19.10 -14.64
CA VAL A 94 12.88 19.11 -15.83
C VAL A 94 11.50 18.50 -15.55
N ASN A 95 11.44 17.41 -14.78
CA ASN A 95 10.22 16.62 -14.62
C ASN A 95 9.48 16.87 -13.29
N HIS A 96 10.12 17.50 -12.30
CA HIS A 96 9.56 17.77 -10.97
C HIS A 96 9.09 16.51 -10.18
N HIS A 97 9.57 15.32 -10.56
CA HIS A 97 9.38 14.08 -9.83
C HIS A 97 10.59 13.15 -10.02
N LEU A 98 10.65 12.07 -9.23
CA LEU A 98 11.68 11.06 -9.39
C LEU A 98 11.39 10.12 -10.57
N PRO A 99 12.42 9.56 -11.23
CA PRO A 99 12.24 8.52 -12.23
C PRO A 99 11.47 7.32 -11.66
N ASN A 100 10.59 6.73 -12.46
CA ASN A 100 9.77 5.55 -12.11
C ASN A 100 8.76 5.77 -10.97
N ILE A 101 8.52 7.02 -10.58
CA ILE A 101 7.44 7.43 -9.67
C ILE A 101 6.38 8.18 -10.48
N ILE A 102 5.12 7.88 -10.21
CA ILE A 102 3.97 8.51 -10.87
C ILE A 102 4.00 10.03 -10.64
N SER A 103 3.88 10.80 -11.71
CA SER A 103 3.82 12.25 -11.64
C SER A 103 2.42 12.76 -11.24
N ALA A 104 2.32 13.98 -10.73
CA ALA A 104 1.03 14.60 -10.42
C ALA A 104 0.12 14.67 -11.67
N LYS A 105 0.69 14.99 -12.83
CA LYS A 105 -0.03 15.04 -14.10
C LYS A 105 -0.55 13.67 -14.53
N GLU A 106 0.26 12.62 -14.37
CA GLU A 106 -0.14 11.25 -14.68
C GLU A 106 -1.26 10.78 -13.73
N LEU A 107 -1.20 11.18 -12.45
CA LEU A 107 -2.26 10.89 -11.49
C LEU A 107 -3.59 11.58 -11.86
N GLU A 108 -3.54 12.84 -12.30
CA GLU A 108 -4.71 13.56 -12.82
C GLU A 108 -5.30 12.87 -14.07
N GLN A 109 -4.43 12.46 -15.01
CA GLN A 109 -4.84 11.74 -16.22
C GLN A 109 -5.50 10.39 -15.92
N ASN A 110 -5.05 9.71 -14.86
CA ASN A 110 -5.60 8.43 -14.40
C ASN A 110 -6.77 8.61 -13.41
N GLN A 111 -7.47 9.75 -13.43
CA GLN A 111 -8.64 10.03 -12.58
C GLN A 111 -8.35 9.90 -11.08
N GLN A 112 -7.13 10.25 -10.67
CA GLN A 112 -6.64 10.10 -9.29
C GLN A 112 -6.65 8.65 -8.78
N VAL A 113 -6.64 7.67 -9.70
CA VAL A 113 -6.54 6.25 -9.36
C VAL A 113 -5.07 5.85 -9.26
N LEU A 114 -4.69 5.32 -8.10
CA LEU A 114 -3.35 4.85 -7.81
C LEU A 114 -3.37 3.36 -7.44
N ASN A 115 -2.48 2.57 -8.02
CA ASN A 115 -2.24 1.21 -7.55
C ASN A 115 -1.25 1.24 -6.38
N LEU A 116 -1.75 0.98 -5.16
CA LEU A 116 -0.95 1.01 -3.94
C LEU A 116 0.23 0.03 -3.99
N GLY A 117 0.01 -1.20 -4.47
CA GLY A 117 1.08 -2.21 -4.57
C GLY A 117 2.22 -1.75 -5.47
N LYS A 118 1.90 -1.25 -6.67
CA LYS A 118 2.90 -0.69 -7.60
C LYS A 118 3.65 0.48 -6.98
N GLN A 119 2.96 1.39 -6.29
CA GLN A 119 3.59 2.55 -5.68
C GLN A 119 4.49 2.16 -4.50
N LEU A 120 4.12 1.15 -3.71
CA LEU A 120 4.98 0.60 -2.65
C LEU A 120 6.24 -0.03 -3.23
N THR A 121 6.11 -0.83 -4.29
CA THR A 121 7.25 -1.41 -5.02
C THR A 121 8.18 -0.32 -5.56
N SER A 122 7.64 0.70 -6.24
CA SER A 122 8.47 1.81 -6.76
C SER A 122 9.17 2.59 -5.65
N GLN A 123 8.50 2.83 -4.52
CA GLN A 123 9.12 3.50 -3.36
C GLN A 123 10.25 2.69 -2.75
N LEU A 124 10.07 1.37 -2.61
CA LEU A 124 11.13 0.48 -2.12
C LEU A 124 12.36 0.54 -3.03
N ALA A 125 12.17 0.47 -4.35
CA ALA A 125 13.28 0.63 -5.29
C ALA A 125 14.03 1.97 -5.12
N LYS A 126 13.31 3.07 -4.85
CA LYS A 126 13.95 4.37 -4.57
C LYS A 126 14.71 4.37 -3.24
N ILE A 127 14.21 3.70 -2.21
CA ILE A 127 14.91 3.56 -0.91
C ILE A 127 16.23 2.79 -1.09
N GLU A 128 16.21 1.74 -1.90
CA GLU A 128 17.41 0.95 -2.21
C GLU A 128 18.43 1.76 -3.03
N GLU A 129 17.98 2.52 -4.04
CA GLU A 129 18.83 3.46 -4.77
C GLU A 129 19.46 4.53 -3.86
N LEU A 130 18.67 5.10 -2.94
CA LEU A 130 19.17 6.06 -1.94
C LEU A 130 20.25 5.43 -1.05
N THR A 131 20.08 4.15 -0.68
CA THR A 131 21.10 3.42 0.08
C THR A 131 22.40 3.28 -0.72
N LEU A 132 22.31 2.98 -2.02
CA LEU A 132 23.50 2.96 -2.89
C LEU A 132 24.19 4.33 -2.98
N TYR A 133 23.43 5.41 -3.13
CA TYR A 133 24.01 6.76 -3.13
C TYR A 133 24.67 7.11 -1.79
N ILE A 134 24.07 6.74 -0.65
CA ILE A 134 24.64 6.96 0.68
C ILE A 134 25.97 6.20 0.82
N LEU A 135 26.02 4.94 0.40
CA LEU A 135 27.26 4.15 0.43
C LEU A 135 28.36 4.74 -0.47
N GLN A 136 28.00 5.27 -1.64
CA GLN A 136 28.94 5.99 -2.51
C GLN A 136 29.48 7.26 -1.85
N LEU A 137 28.61 8.04 -1.21
CA LEU A 137 28.99 9.26 -0.48
C LEU A 137 29.91 8.94 0.70
N GLU A 138 29.58 7.93 1.50
CA GLU A 138 30.38 7.46 2.64
C GLU A 138 31.80 7.05 2.20
N ASN A 139 31.91 6.31 1.09
CA ASN A 139 33.21 5.93 0.54
C ASN A 139 34.02 7.15 0.11
N ARG A 140 33.38 8.12 -0.55
CA ARG A 140 34.04 9.37 -0.96
C ARG A 140 34.50 10.19 0.24
N ILE A 141 33.71 10.25 1.31
CA ILE A 141 34.10 10.93 2.56
C ILE A 141 35.34 10.28 3.15
N LYS A 142 35.36 8.95 3.28
CA LYS A 142 36.53 8.20 3.79
C LYS A 142 37.79 8.44 2.96
N GLU A 143 37.67 8.50 1.65
CA GLU A 143 38.79 8.81 0.76
C GLU A 143 39.32 10.24 1.00
N LEU A 144 38.43 11.21 1.14
CA LEU A 144 38.79 12.60 1.42
C LEU A 144 39.46 12.76 2.79
N GLU A 145 38.95 12.09 3.82
CA GLU A 145 39.53 12.10 5.17
C GLU A 145 40.92 11.46 5.21
N LYS A 146 41.10 10.34 4.50
CA LYS A 146 42.40 9.67 4.36
C LYS A 146 43.43 10.54 3.64
N ASN A 147 43.01 11.30 2.63
CA ASN A 147 43.88 12.20 1.90
C ASN A 147 44.20 13.48 2.68
N SER A 148 43.30 13.92 3.57
CA SER A 148 43.51 15.10 4.42
C SER A 148 44.35 14.79 5.68
N SER A 149 44.46 13.51 6.05
CA SER A 149 45.26 13.03 7.19
C SER A 149 46.70 12.62 6.81
N LYS A 150 47.10 12.81 5.55
CA LYS A 150 48.45 12.60 5.03
C LYS A 150 49.12 13.93 4.73
#